data_AF-A0A4Q5ARA0-F1
#
_entry.id   AF-A0A4Q5ARA0-F1
#
_cell.length_a   1.000
_cell.length_b   1.000
_cell.length_c   1.000
_cell.angle_alpha   90.00
_cell.angle_beta   90.00
_cell.angle_gamma   90.00
#
_symmetry.space_group_name_H-M   'P 1'
#
loop_
_entity.id
_entity.type
_entity.pdbx_description
1 polymer ?
#
loop_
_entity_poly.entity_id
_entity_poly.type
_entity_poly.pdbx_seq_one_letter_code
_entity_poly.pdbx_strand_id
1 'polypeptide(L)'
;MVSSGRYRHGLDMLQGKHSVLTSKGSVTETTDTSSKHMFKNCTIIEVPQRNGRKAHLAVRTGRGDVVFETNGLHSAIYSLLEEFDGQQVEEFSWRPYAGSSTPTIECRLYARHEAKISSPDIDRVVLDVETTGLDPENDEILRLSIIDGSGAALLDETYKPEHTTSWPDAQRINRISPASVRNRPPITNDIERIQTLLDRAREVCVYNADFDLAFLGELGLRMDTSKVRDTMREYGRAFHGRDYIKLTEAAQECSYRYNAHDSLADCRATLVVQTRVDNHRERTAAKINSDDVPTPKSKPKKETPAQARIYTVLTWILLFLCVVLVATCFAAPYMLIIAIPACLVCRACFSHAKDMRERTGLSKPSHKGKHSGPQHTENAPAPAITTEEAEYERRLAIEATQAVRREAELNPPAPSAPIPAVPHVPEHETAVNADLP
;
A
#
# COMPACT_ATOMS: atom_id res chain seq x y z
N MET A 1 -5.17 -0.56 10.48
CA MET A 1 -3.92 -1.30 10.74
C MET A 1 -4.12 -2.17 11.96
N VAL A 2 -4.05 -3.50 11.83
CA VAL A 2 -3.81 -4.35 13.00
C VAL A 2 -2.30 -4.52 13.05
N SER A 3 -1.62 -3.59 13.73
CA SER A 3 -0.18 -3.66 13.94
C SER A 3 0.12 -4.92 14.75
N SER A 4 0.98 -5.79 14.21
CA SER A 4 1.57 -6.87 14.99
C SER A 4 2.22 -6.27 16.22
N GLY A 5 2.07 -6.89 17.40
CA GLY A 5 2.60 -6.34 18.66
C GLY A 5 4.07 -5.91 18.58
N ARG A 6 4.85 -6.53 17.70
CA ARG A 6 6.25 -6.22 17.39
C ARG A 6 6.51 -4.77 16.96
N TYR A 7 5.62 -4.14 16.19
CA TYR A 7 5.85 -2.80 15.61
C TYR A 7 5.13 -1.70 16.38
N ARG A 8 4.41 -2.07 17.44
CA ARG A 8 3.48 -1.15 18.10
C ARG A 8 4.20 0.01 18.77
N HIS A 9 5.34 -0.23 19.42
CA HIS A 9 6.08 0.79 20.14
C HIS A 9 6.52 1.92 19.21
N GLY A 10 7.33 1.61 18.19
CA GLY A 10 7.73 2.58 17.16
C GLY A 10 6.55 3.27 16.46
N LEU A 11 5.48 2.55 16.12
CA LEU A 11 4.30 3.18 15.50
C LEU A 11 3.55 4.14 16.45
N ASP A 12 3.48 3.81 17.74
CA ASP A 12 2.93 4.72 18.76
C ASP A 12 3.83 5.95 18.92
N MET A 13 5.16 5.77 18.97
CA MET A 13 6.14 6.87 19.03
C MET A 13 6.05 7.79 17.80
N LEU A 14 5.90 7.22 16.60
CA LEU A 14 5.70 7.97 15.35
C LEU A 14 4.44 8.84 15.37
N GLN A 15 3.40 8.39 16.09
CA GLN A 15 2.17 9.15 16.31
C GLN A 15 2.31 10.16 17.46
N GLY A 16 3.42 10.18 18.21
CA GLY A 16 3.63 11.01 19.40
C GLY A 16 2.94 10.44 20.66
N LYS A 17 2.70 9.13 20.70
CA LYS A 17 2.17 8.44 21.86
C LYS A 17 3.31 7.78 22.63
N HIS A 18 3.39 8.09 23.90
CA HIS A 18 4.39 7.57 24.82
C HIS A 18 3.71 6.77 25.93
N SER A 19 4.33 5.67 26.36
CA SER A 19 3.84 4.86 27.48
C SER A 19 5.00 4.41 28.35
N VAL A 20 4.89 4.62 29.66
CA VAL A 20 5.91 4.20 30.63
C VAL A 20 5.27 3.57 31.84
N LEU A 21 5.89 2.50 32.35
CA LEU A 21 5.55 1.93 33.65
C LEU A 21 6.37 2.65 34.73
N THR A 22 5.70 3.10 35.80
CA THR A 22 6.38 3.75 36.92
C THR A 22 5.85 3.26 38.27
N SER A 23 6.74 3.20 39.25
CA SER A 23 6.38 2.88 40.64
C SER A 23 5.50 3.98 41.21
N LYS A 24 4.48 3.61 41.99
CA LYS A 24 3.67 4.59 42.73
C LYS A 24 4.51 5.45 43.66
N GLY A 25 5.66 4.97 44.13
CA GLY A 25 6.60 5.74 44.96
C GLY A 25 7.34 6.86 44.22
N SER A 26 7.29 6.89 42.88
CA SER A 26 7.82 8.00 42.06
C SER A 26 6.82 9.15 41.93
N VAL A 27 5.54 8.91 42.25
CA VAL A 27 4.47 9.89 42.17
C VAL A 27 4.22 10.49 43.56
N THR A 28 3.87 11.76 43.64
CA THR A 28 3.53 12.40 44.91
C THR A 28 2.25 11.81 45.51
N GLU A 29 2.17 11.77 46.84
CA GLU A 29 1.05 11.17 47.59
C GLU A 29 -0.30 11.84 47.33
N THR A 30 -0.31 13.06 46.79
CA THR A 30 -1.52 13.80 46.43
C THR A 30 -2.19 13.29 45.15
N THR A 31 -1.50 12.46 44.37
CA THR A 31 -2.03 11.90 43.12
C THR A 31 -2.77 10.59 43.40
N ASP A 32 -4.07 10.51 43.07
CA ASP A 32 -4.81 9.25 43.13
C ASP A 32 -4.32 8.28 42.04
N THR A 33 -3.66 7.21 42.47
CA THR A 33 -3.14 6.14 41.60
C THR A 33 -3.96 4.85 41.71
N SER A 34 -5.10 4.88 42.39
CA SER A 34 -5.97 3.71 42.62
C SER A 34 -6.90 3.42 41.44
N SER A 35 -7.21 4.44 40.63
CA SER A 35 -8.13 4.33 39.51
C SER A 35 -7.53 4.91 38.21
N LYS A 36 -8.24 4.74 37.09
CA LYS A 36 -7.82 5.29 35.80
C LYS A 36 -8.23 6.75 35.70
N HIS A 37 -7.30 7.61 35.29
CA HIS A 37 -7.58 9.02 34.99
C HIS A 37 -7.06 9.42 33.60
N MET A 38 -7.67 10.44 33.02
CA MET A 38 -7.31 10.98 31.70
C MET A 38 -7.65 12.47 31.67
N PHE A 39 -6.69 13.26 31.20
CA PHE A 39 -6.78 14.71 31.09
C PHE A 39 -6.34 15.13 29.71
N LYS A 40 -7.03 16.13 29.15
CA LYS A 40 -6.71 16.69 27.84
C LYS A 40 -6.15 18.10 27.97
N ASN A 41 -5.36 18.52 26.98
CA ASN A 41 -4.77 19.84 26.87
C ASN A 41 -3.99 20.20 28.14
N CYS A 42 -2.99 19.39 28.45
CA CYS A 42 -2.15 19.55 29.62
C CYS A 42 -0.85 20.26 29.26
N THR A 43 -0.19 20.88 30.24
CA THR A 43 1.15 21.43 30.11
C THR A 43 2.05 20.73 31.12
N ILE A 44 3.24 20.32 30.69
CA ILE A 44 4.23 19.80 31.61
C ILE A 44 5.02 20.98 32.18
N ILE A 45 5.18 21.00 33.50
CA ILE A 45 5.83 22.11 34.21
C ILE A 45 6.82 21.60 35.25
N GLU A 46 7.91 22.34 35.42
CA GLU A 46 8.79 22.23 36.56
C GLU A 46 8.13 22.76 37.85
N VAL A 47 8.29 22.01 38.94
CA VAL A 47 7.85 22.38 40.30
C VAL A 47 9.08 22.48 41.22
N PRO A 48 9.56 23.71 41.51
CA PRO A 48 10.78 23.92 42.29
C PRO A 48 10.70 23.34 43.70
N GLN A 49 11.81 22.73 44.14
CA GLN A 49 11.91 22.11 45.46
C GLN A 49 12.82 22.90 46.40
N ARG A 50 12.51 22.87 47.70
CA ARG A 50 13.32 23.55 48.73
C ARG A 50 14.71 22.90 48.84
N ASN A 51 15.67 23.67 49.35
CA ASN A 51 17.02 23.22 49.73
C ASN A 51 17.84 22.62 48.56
N GLY A 52 17.64 23.11 47.33
CA GLY A 52 18.42 22.69 46.16
C GLY A 52 18.17 21.26 45.70
N ARG A 53 17.06 20.63 46.12
CA ARG A 53 16.63 19.33 45.62
C ARG A 53 16.26 19.44 44.14
N LYS A 54 16.44 18.34 43.37
CA LYS A 54 15.99 18.28 41.98
C LYS A 54 14.52 18.65 41.92
N ALA A 55 14.17 19.52 40.98
CA ALA A 55 12.79 19.93 40.81
C ALA A 55 11.90 18.74 40.46
N HIS A 56 10.64 18.83 40.88
CA HIS A 56 9.62 17.89 40.46
C HIS A 56 9.13 18.27 39.07
N LEU A 57 8.45 17.34 38.40
CA LEU A 57 7.72 17.61 37.18
C LEU A 57 6.24 17.33 37.41
N ALA A 58 5.39 18.19 36.88
CA ALA A 58 3.96 18.09 37.07
C ALA A 58 3.20 18.27 35.76
N VAL A 59 2.03 17.63 35.70
CA VAL A 59 1.05 17.78 34.63
C VAL A 59 -0.01 18.76 35.12
N ARG A 60 -0.10 19.90 34.46
CA ARG A 60 -1.08 20.95 34.74
C ARG A 60 -2.15 20.96 33.65
N THR A 61 -3.41 20.92 34.02
CA THR A 61 -4.53 21.03 33.06
C THR A 61 -4.62 22.44 32.48
N GLY A 62 -5.34 22.61 31.37
CA GLY A 62 -5.65 23.93 30.82
C GLY A 62 -6.41 24.88 31.77
N ARG A 63 -6.97 24.39 32.89
CA ARG A 63 -7.59 25.23 33.94
C ARG A 63 -6.60 25.74 34.98
N GLY A 64 -5.36 25.26 34.96
CA GLY A 64 -4.32 25.60 35.93
C GLY A 64 -4.15 24.58 37.07
N ASP A 65 -5.00 23.56 37.15
CA ASP A 65 -4.93 22.53 38.19
C ASP A 65 -3.79 21.54 37.93
N VAL A 66 -2.95 21.30 38.93
CA VAL A 66 -1.96 20.21 38.91
C VAL A 66 -2.68 18.89 39.22
N VAL A 67 -2.63 17.94 38.29
CA VAL A 67 -3.36 16.66 38.40
C VAL A 67 -2.44 15.46 38.58
N PHE A 68 -1.15 15.61 38.29
CA PHE A 68 -0.14 14.59 38.45
C PHE A 68 1.19 15.28 38.75
N GLU A 69 1.95 14.77 39.71
CA GLU A 69 3.30 15.26 40.02
C GLU A 69 4.22 14.07 40.33
N THR A 70 5.39 14.05 39.68
CA THR A 70 6.45 13.08 39.96
C THR A 70 7.55 13.74 40.77
N ASN A 71 8.11 12.99 41.71
CA ASN A 71 9.27 13.46 42.48
C ASN A 71 10.53 13.53 41.61
N GLY A 72 11.55 14.25 42.09
CA GLY A 72 12.82 14.46 41.38
C GLY A 72 13.74 13.23 41.31
N LEU A 73 13.26 12.02 41.62
CA LEU A 73 14.04 10.79 41.48
C LEU A 73 14.11 10.40 40.01
N HIS A 74 15.25 9.84 39.59
CA HIS A 74 15.38 9.29 38.25
C HIS A 74 14.43 8.09 38.10
N SER A 75 13.37 8.28 37.33
CA SER A 75 12.31 7.30 37.07
C SER A 75 11.81 7.46 35.64
N ALA A 76 11.22 6.41 35.07
CA ALA A 76 10.76 6.43 33.67
C ALA A 76 9.74 7.55 33.41
N ILE A 77 8.85 7.82 34.37
CA ILE A 77 7.89 8.93 34.25
C ILE A 77 8.57 10.29 34.33
N TYR A 78 9.60 10.44 35.17
CA TYR A 78 10.34 11.69 35.25
C TYR A 78 11.04 11.99 33.93
N SER A 79 11.78 11.01 33.38
CA SER A 79 12.48 11.17 32.10
C SER A 79 11.50 11.51 30.97
N LEU A 80 10.35 10.81 30.90
CA LEU A 80 9.32 11.12 29.92
C LEU A 80 8.80 12.56 30.07
N LEU A 81 8.46 13.00 31.29
CA LEU A 81 7.96 14.37 31.48
C LEU A 81 9.05 15.42 31.20
N GLU A 82 10.32 15.12 31.47
CA GLU A 82 11.46 16.03 31.25
C GLU A 82 11.62 16.37 29.77
N GLU A 83 11.37 15.41 28.85
CA GLU A 83 11.37 15.63 27.39
C GLU A 83 10.32 16.66 26.92
N PHE A 84 9.25 16.84 27.70
CA PHE A 84 8.14 17.72 27.37
C PHE A 84 8.03 18.94 28.28
N ASP A 85 9.06 19.25 29.08
CA ASP A 85 9.01 20.39 30.00
C ASP A 85 8.71 21.71 29.25
N GLY A 86 7.75 22.47 29.78
CA GLY A 86 7.21 23.69 29.18
C GLY A 86 6.31 23.47 27.96
N GLN A 87 6.13 22.23 27.49
CA GLN A 87 5.33 21.92 26.29
C GLN A 87 3.88 21.58 26.64
N GLN A 88 2.98 21.84 25.68
CA GLN A 88 1.61 21.38 25.74
C GLN A 88 1.51 19.96 25.16
N VAL A 89 0.71 19.11 25.81
CA VAL A 89 0.37 17.77 25.36
C VAL A 89 -1.15 17.64 25.23
N GLU A 90 -1.59 16.89 24.24
CA GLU A 90 -3.02 16.70 23.94
C GLU A 90 -3.72 15.87 25.01
N GLU A 91 -3.04 14.85 25.51
CA GLU A 91 -3.58 13.95 26.52
C GLU A 91 -2.48 13.46 27.46
N PHE A 92 -2.82 13.38 28.74
CA PHE A 92 -2.05 12.63 29.73
C PHE A 92 -3.01 11.74 30.53
N SER A 93 -2.63 10.48 30.72
CA SER A 93 -3.45 9.52 31.46
C SER A 93 -2.59 8.57 32.27
N TRP A 94 -3.21 7.95 33.27
CA TRP A 94 -2.60 6.82 33.97
C TRP A 94 -3.64 5.80 34.38
N ARG A 95 -3.18 4.57 34.62
CA ARG A 95 -3.99 3.49 35.18
C ARG A 95 -3.15 2.55 36.06
N PRO A 96 -3.76 1.90 37.06
CA PRO A 96 -3.10 0.82 37.80
C PRO A 96 -2.60 -0.28 36.85
N TYR A 97 -1.40 -0.79 37.10
CA TYR A 97 -0.81 -1.89 36.34
C TYR A 97 -0.66 -3.13 37.22
N ALA A 98 -1.43 -4.17 36.92
CA ALA A 98 -1.50 -5.38 37.74
C ALA A 98 -0.36 -6.38 37.49
N GLY A 99 0.47 -6.17 36.47
CA GLY A 99 1.53 -7.10 36.07
C GLY A 99 2.87 -6.92 36.79
N SER A 100 2.93 -6.14 37.86
CA SER A 100 4.16 -5.83 38.59
C SER A 100 4.12 -6.40 40.01
N SER A 101 5.26 -6.86 40.52
CA SER A 101 5.44 -7.26 41.91
C SER A 101 5.44 -6.07 42.88
N THR A 102 5.59 -4.86 42.35
CA THR A 102 5.51 -3.61 43.11
C THR A 102 4.28 -2.81 42.70
N PRO A 103 3.75 -1.92 43.56
CA PRO A 103 2.65 -1.05 43.17
C PRO A 103 3.08 -0.13 42.02
N THR A 104 2.55 -0.38 40.82
CA THR A 104 2.94 0.28 39.56
C THR A 104 1.72 0.86 38.86
N ILE A 105 1.93 1.96 38.14
CA ILE A 105 0.97 2.51 37.19
C ILE A 105 1.59 2.56 35.80
N GLU A 106 0.76 2.46 34.78
CA GLU A 106 1.12 2.81 33.40
C GLU A 106 0.69 4.25 33.17
N CYS A 107 1.64 5.13 32.87
CA CYS A 107 1.40 6.49 32.45
C CYS A 107 1.49 6.57 30.93
N ARG A 108 0.59 7.33 30.31
CA ARG A 108 0.58 7.58 28.87
C ARG A 108 0.48 9.05 28.59
N LEU A 109 1.24 9.49 27.59
CA LEU A 109 1.30 10.87 27.14
C LEU A 109 1.10 10.87 25.62
N TYR A 110 0.21 11.73 25.14
CA TYR A 110 0.01 11.95 23.71
C TYR A 110 0.37 13.40 23.38
N ALA A 111 1.42 13.58 22.59
CA ALA A 111 1.85 14.85 22.04
C ALA A 111 1.61 14.82 20.53
N ARG A 112 0.54 15.47 20.08
CA ARG A 112 0.26 15.58 18.64
C ARG A 112 1.43 16.27 17.96
N HIS A 113 1.82 15.71 16.82
CA HIS A 113 2.72 16.37 15.91
C HIS A 113 1.96 17.36 15.04
N GLU A 114 2.26 18.65 15.20
CA GLU A 114 1.87 19.68 14.26
C GLU A 114 3.01 19.83 13.26
N ALA A 115 2.77 19.39 12.02
CA ALA A 115 3.75 19.54 10.95
C ALA A 115 4.13 21.02 10.83
N LYS A 116 5.43 21.32 10.82
CA LYS A 116 5.88 22.69 10.56
C LYS A 116 5.46 23.02 9.13
N ILE A 117 4.61 24.04 8.98
CA ILE A 117 4.19 24.53 7.67
C ILE A 117 5.45 24.93 6.90
N SER A 118 5.86 24.08 5.97
CA SER A 118 7.05 24.27 5.15
C SER A 118 6.66 24.08 3.70
N SER A 119 6.69 25.18 2.95
CA SER A 119 6.39 25.19 1.52
C SER A 119 7.68 25.04 0.70
N PRO A 120 7.64 24.37 -0.47
CA PRO A 120 6.46 23.78 -1.10
C PRO A 120 6.12 22.38 -0.56
N ASP A 121 4.82 22.06 -0.50
CA ASP A 121 4.32 20.71 -0.21
C ASP A 121 4.86 19.70 -1.22
N ILE A 122 4.95 18.45 -0.80
CA ILE A 122 5.25 17.31 -1.66
C ILE A 122 3.96 16.48 -1.76
N ASP A 123 3.43 16.32 -2.96
CA ASP A 123 2.14 15.63 -3.14
C ASP A 123 2.19 14.17 -2.65
N ARG A 124 3.30 13.49 -2.92
CA ARG A 124 3.54 12.10 -2.49
C ARG A 124 5.01 11.90 -2.21
N VAL A 125 5.30 11.20 -1.13
CA VAL A 125 6.60 10.54 -0.92
C VAL A 125 6.42 9.04 -0.86
N VAL A 126 7.44 8.31 -1.30
CA VAL A 126 7.55 6.86 -1.10
C VAL A 126 8.85 6.60 -0.38
N LEU A 127 8.83 5.76 0.66
CA LEU A 127 10.02 5.45 1.44
C LEU A 127 10.19 3.96 1.67
N ASP A 128 11.43 3.57 1.92
CA ASP A 128 11.87 2.21 2.22
C ASP A 128 13.16 2.24 3.04
N VAL A 129 13.31 1.33 4.01
CA VAL A 129 14.51 1.17 4.84
C VAL A 129 15.22 -0.16 4.64
N GLU A 130 16.54 -0.13 4.73
CA GLU A 130 17.36 -1.32 4.98
C GLU A 130 17.91 -1.26 6.40
N THR A 131 17.86 -2.36 7.14
CA THR A 131 18.14 -2.38 8.59
C THR A 131 19.13 -3.49 8.96
N THR A 132 19.64 -3.47 10.19
CA THR A 132 20.48 -4.54 10.75
C THR A 132 19.70 -5.81 11.08
N GLY A 133 18.37 -5.73 11.16
CA GLY A 133 17.48 -6.83 11.49
C GLY A 133 16.00 -6.42 11.44
N LEU A 134 15.14 -7.10 12.20
CA LEU A 134 13.68 -6.96 12.08
C LEU A 134 13.00 -6.33 13.30
N ASP A 135 13.76 -5.95 14.32
CA ASP A 135 13.26 -5.45 15.59
C ASP A 135 13.57 -3.94 15.73
N PRO A 136 12.61 -3.03 15.51
CA PRO A 136 12.85 -1.60 15.58
C PRO A 136 13.47 -1.11 16.89
N GLU A 137 13.18 -1.78 18.02
CA GLU A 137 13.68 -1.36 19.34
C GLU A 137 15.18 -1.69 19.54
N ASN A 138 15.72 -2.65 18.77
CA ASN A 138 17.08 -3.17 18.97
C ASN A 138 17.96 -3.11 17.71
N ASP A 139 17.36 -3.08 16.53
CA ASP A 139 18.02 -2.98 15.23
C ASP A 139 18.08 -1.53 14.74
N GLU A 140 19.00 -1.24 13.84
CA GLU A 140 19.28 0.10 13.36
C GLU A 140 19.13 0.21 11.84
N ILE A 141 18.75 1.40 11.37
CA ILE A 141 18.66 1.70 9.94
C ILE A 141 20.06 1.83 9.34
N LEU A 142 20.31 1.06 8.28
CA LEU A 142 21.53 1.08 7.48
C LEU A 142 21.39 1.94 6.22
N ARG A 143 20.19 2.04 5.65
CA ARG A 143 19.87 2.91 4.51
C ARG A 143 18.43 3.37 4.60
N LEU A 144 18.18 4.63 4.26
CA LEU A 144 16.84 5.15 4.04
C LEU A 144 16.79 5.76 2.65
N SER A 145 15.76 5.40 1.89
CA SER A 145 15.44 6.05 0.62
C SER A 145 14.07 6.71 0.73
N ILE A 146 13.95 7.92 0.18
CA ILE A 146 12.71 8.67 0.03
C ILE A 146 12.69 9.27 -1.37
N ILE A 147 11.68 8.90 -2.16
CA ILE A 147 11.43 9.48 -3.49
C ILE A 147 10.15 10.32 -3.47
N ASP A 148 10.00 11.23 -4.43
CA ASP A 148 8.73 11.89 -4.70
C ASP A 148 7.81 11.05 -5.61
N GLY A 149 6.60 11.56 -5.88
CA GLY A 149 5.62 10.91 -6.76
C GLY A 149 6.04 10.77 -8.23
N SER A 150 7.15 11.38 -8.66
CA SER A 150 7.71 11.19 -10.01
C SER A 150 8.74 10.06 -10.08
N GLY A 151 9.29 9.67 -8.92
CA GLY A 151 10.37 8.68 -8.83
C GLY A 151 11.76 9.29 -8.55
N ALA A 152 11.83 10.61 -8.38
CA ALA A 152 13.06 11.34 -8.11
C ALA A 152 13.45 11.18 -6.63
N ALA A 153 14.74 10.95 -6.36
CA ALA A 153 15.23 10.80 -4.99
C ALA A 153 15.26 12.16 -4.28
N LEU A 154 14.56 12.24 -3.15
CA LEU A 154 14.63 13.35 -2.19
C LEU A 154 15.70 13.08 -1.11
N LEU A 155 15.87 11.81 -0.78
CA LEU A 155 16.90 11.28 0.12
C LEU A 155 17.23 9.84 -0.32
N ASP A 156 18.50 9.50 -0.39
CA ASP A 156 18.99 8.13 -0.63
C ASP A 156 20.37 8.03 0.03
N GLU A 157 20.38 7.70 1.32
CA GLU A 157 21.56 7.79 2.17
C GLU A 157 21.80 6.48 2.91
N THR A 158 23.08 6.15 3.07
CA THR A 158 23.53 4.99 3.85
C THR A 158 24.16 5.47 5.14
N TYR A 159 23.83 4.81 6.25
CA TYR A 159 24.20 5.19 7.59
C TYR A 159 25.06 4.14 8.29
N LYS A 160 25.89 4.60 9.21
CA LYS A 160 26.62 3.72 10.13
C LYS A 160 25.75 3.50 11.39
N PRO A 161 25.46 2.25 11.78
CA PRO A 161 24.80 1.97 13.05
C PRO A 161 25.70 2.39 14.22
N GLU A 162 25.09 2.88 15.29
CA GLU A 162 25.74 3.38 16.51
C GLU A 162 26.02 2.25 17.51
N HIS A 163 25.15 1.24 17.58
CA HIS A 163 25.21 0.18 18.60
C HIS A 163 25.53 -1.20 18.03
N THR A 164 25.03 -1.52 16.84
CA THR A 164 25.13 -2.82 16.21
C THR A 164 26.41 -2.93 15.41
N THR A 165 27.22 -3.96 15.70
CA THR A 165 28.53 -4.14 15.04
C THR A 165 28.55 -5.25 13.98
N SER A 166 27.52 -6.10 13.91
CA SER A 166 27.40 -7.17 12.91
C SER A 166 25.95 -7.57 12.67
N TRP A 167 25.59 -7.89 11.42
CA TRP A 167 24.23 -8.26 10.99
C TRP A 167 24.25 -9.26 9.82
N PRO A 168 24.81 -10.48 9.99
CA PRO A 168 25.06 -11.40 8.89
C PRO A 168 23.80 -11.81 8.11
N ASP A 169 22.65 -11.91 8.77
CA ASP A 169 21.40 -12.28 8.12
C ASP A 169 20.81 -11.16 7.27
N ALA A 170 20.76 -9.93 7.81
CA ALA A 170 20.33 -8.76 7.03
C ALA A 170 21.32 -8.46 5.90
N GLN A 171 22.63 -8.56 6.15
CA GLN A 171 23.67 -8.33 5.13
C GLN A 171 23.53 -9.30 3.95
N ARG A 172 23.08 -10.54 4.16
CA ARG A 172 22.86 -11.51 3.08
C ARG A 172 21.76 -11.06 2.11
N ILE A 173 20.81 -10.26 2.62
CA ILE A 173 19.64 -9.78 1.89
C ILE A 173 19.96 -8.43 1.22
N ASN A 174 20.31 -7.42 2.02
CA ASN A 174 20.50 -6.05 1.56
C ASN A 174 21.91 -5.74 1.03
N ARG A 175 22.87 -6.66 1.22
CA ARG A 175 24.26 -6.55 0.77
C ARG A 175 25.05 -5.39 1.40
N ILE A 176 24.54 -4.77 2.46
CA ILE A 176 25.22 -3.73 3.22
C ILE A 176 26.07 -4.38 4.30
N SER A 177 27.39 -4.17 4.24
CA SER A 177 28.34 -4.73 5.22
C SER A 177 28.82 -3.69 6.23
N PRO A 178 29.26 -4.08 7.44
CA PRO A 178 29.90 -3.16 8.38
C PRO A 178 31.05 -2.36 7.75
N ALA A 179 31.85 -3.01 6.90
CA ALA A 179 32.95 -2.36 6.19
C ALA A 179 32.48 -1.28 5.19
N SER A 180 31.34 -1.49 4.52
CA SER A 180 30.79 -0.53 3.55
C SER A 180 30.22 0.73 4.20
N VAL A 181 29.78 0.66 5.46
CA VAL A 181 29.17 1.79 6.19
C VAL A 181 30.07 2.40 7.24
N ARG A 182 31.26 1.83 7.52
CA ARG A 182 32.15 2.24 8.62
C ARG A 182 32.50 3.74 8.69
N ASN A 183 32.48 4.42 7.55
CA ASN A 183 32.83 5.84 7.39
C ASN A 183 31.60 6.72 7.10
N ARG A 184 30.39 6.17 7.14
CA ARG A 184 29.14 6.92 6.96
C ARG A 184 28.76 7.61 8.27
N PRO A 185 28.04 8.74 8.22
CA PRO A 185 27.44 9.33 9.42
C PRO A 185 26.34 8.41 9.98
N PRO A 186 26.01 8.52 11.28
CA PRO A 186 24.81 7.90 11.83
C PRO A 186 23.55 8.61 11.32
N ILE A 187 22.42 7.91 11.31
CA ILE A 187 21.14 8.46 10.86
C ILE A 187 20.63 9.60 11.75
N THR A 188 21.08 9.64 13.01
CA THR A 188 20.80 10.71 13.97
C THR A 188 21.25 12.10 13.46
N ASN A 189 22.19 12.16 12.51
CA ASN A 189 22.58 13.41 11.86
C ASN A 189 21.54 13.95 10.85
N ASP A 190 20.61 13.11 10.37
CA ASP A 190 19.65 13.45 9.31
C ASP A 190 18.20 13.60 9.82
N ILE A 191 17.96 13.51 11.13
CA ILE A 191 16.61 13.54 11.71
C ILE A 191 15.81 14.76 11.27
N GLU A 192 16.39 15.96 11.32
CA GLU A 192 15.70 17.18 10.88
C GLU A 192 15.36 17.18 9.39
N ARG A 193 16.26 16.64 8.55
CA ARG A 193 16.06 16.53 7.10
C ARG A 193 14.92 15.54 6.81
N ILE A 194 14.91 14.39 7.47
CA ILE A 194 13.87 13.36 7.30
C ILE A 194 12.53 13.90 7.81
N GLN A 195 12.49 14.50 9.00
CA GLN A 195 11.29 15.11 9.57
C GLN A 195 10.69 16.17 8.64
N THR A 196 11.53 17.00 8.01
CA THR A 196 11.09 18.01 7.06
C THR A 196 10.43 17.38 5.82
N LEU A 197 10.98 16.28 5.29
CA LEU A 197 10.38 15.57 4.16
C LEU A 197 9.04 14.94 4.54
N LEU A 198 8.96 14.32 5.73
CA LEU A 198 7.72 13.77 6.26
C LEU A 198 6.68 14.86 6.47
N ASP A 199 7.03 16.01 7.05
CA ASP A 199 6.10 17.13 7.29
C ASP A 199 5.49 17.68 5.99
N ARG A 200 6.30 17.81 4.94
CA ARG A 200 5.89 18.34 3.64
C ARG A 200 5.03 17.37 2.83
N ALA A 201 5.09 16.08 3.12
CA ALA A 201 4.36 15.07 2.39
C ALA A 201 2.86 15.10 2.69
N ARG A 202 2.04 15.24 1.65
CA ARG A 202 0.58 15.07 1.72
C ARG A 202 0.16 13.61 1.77
N GLU A 203 0.91 12.74 1.13
CA GLU A 203 0.73 11.29 1.15
C GLU A 203 2.08 10.59 1.32
N VAL A 204 2.11 9.52 2.12
CA VAL A 204 3.31 8.70 2.36
C VAL A 204 2.99 7.26 1.98
N CYS A 205 3.59 6.76 0.91
CA CYS A 205 3.42 5.38 0.48
C CYS A 205 4.59 4.54 0.99
N VAL A 206 4.28 3.39 1.58
CA VAL A 206 5.29 2.43 2.07
C VAL A 206 4.79 1.04 1.74
N TYR A 207 5.69 0.13 1.37
CA TYR A 207 5.33 -1.27 1.18
C TYR A 207 5.53 -2.01 2.50
N ASN A 208 4.48 -2.66 3.04
CA ASN A 208 4.53 -3.24 4.39
C ASN A 208 4.81 -2.19 5.49
N ALA A 209 4.04 -1.10 5.44
CA ALA A 209 4.28 0.15 6.16
C ALA A 209 4.61 0.01 7.66
N ASP A 210 3.99 -0.94 8.37
CA ASP A 210 4.20 -1.12 9.81
C ASP A 210 5.69 -1.36 10.15
N PHE A 211 6.45 -1.99 9.25
CA PHE A 211 7.88 -2.27 9.43
C PHE A 211 8.72 -0.99 9.42
N ASP A 212 8.79 -0.31 8.29
CA ASP A 212 9.63 0.87 8.08
C ASP A 212 9.26 2.00 9.04
N LEU A 213 7.95 2.23 9.21
CA LEU A 213 7.45 3.32 10.04
C LEU A 213 7.74 3.11 11.52
N ALA A 214 7.81 1.86 11.99
CA ALA A 214 8.22 1.59 13.37
C ALA A 214 9.67 2.02 13.61
N PHE A 215 10.60 1.71 12.70
CA PHE A 215 11.99 2.18 12.80
C PHE A 215 12.08 3.71 12.81
N LEU A 216 11.30 4.39 11.97
CA LEU A 216 11.28 5.86 11.97
C LEU A 216 10.76 6.42 13.32
N GLY A 217 9.77 5.78 13.93
CA GLY A 217 9.26 6.16 15.24
C GLY A 217 10.28 5.98 16.37
N GLU A 218 11.10 4.93 16.34
CA GLU A 218 12.18 4.72 17.31
C GLU A 218 13.29 5.78 17.19
N LEU A 219 13.47 6.38 16.01
CA LEU A 219 14.34 7.54 15.82
C LEU A 219 13.76 8.86 16.38
N GLY A 220 12.54 8.83 16.92
CA GLY A 220 11.84 10.01 17.42
C GLY A 220 11.20 10.87 16.33
N LEU A 221 11.15 10.40 15.08
CA LEU A 221 10.41 11.07 14.02
C LEU A 221 8.91 11.02 14.31
N ARG A 222 8.18 12.03 13.84
CA ARG A 222 6.74 12.11 14.03
C ARG A 222 6.00 12.40 12.73
N MET A 223 4.81 11.85 12.56
CA MET A 223 3.96 12.22 11.43
C MET A 223 2.49 11.94 11.73
N ASP A 224 1.60 12.68 11.07
CA ASP A 224 0.23 12.22 10.93
C ASP A 224 0.23 10.92 10.12
N THR A 225 -0.24 9.83 10.71
CA THR A 225 -0.31 8.52 10.04
C THR A 225 -1.55 8.37 9.17
N SER A 226 -2.49 9.33 9.20
CA SER A 226 -3.68 9.34 8.35
C SER A 226 -3.34 9.46 6.85
N LYS A 227 -2.17 10.01 6.53
CA LYS A 227 -1.64 10.11 5.15
C LYS A 227 -0.87 8.89 4.67
N VAL A 228 -0.71 7.86 5.51
CA VAL A 228 0.04 6.65 5.14
C VAL A 228 -0.80 5.74 4.26
N ARG A 229 -0.20 5.27 3.16
CA ARG A 229 -0.73 4.24 2.27
C ARG A 229 0.15 3.00 2.39
N ASP A 230 -0.40 1.93 2.95
CA ASP A 230 0.27 0.62 2.99
C ASP A 230 0.05 -0.10 1.67
N THR A 231 1.00 0.10 0.75
CA THR A 231 0.89 -0.31 -0.66
C THR A 231 0.67 -1.82 -0.78
N MET A 232 1.31 -2.62 0.10
CA MET A 232 1.15 -4.07 0.13
C MET A 232 -0.29 -4.48 0.41
N ARG A 233 -0.90 -3.89 1.46
CA ARG A 233 -2.27 -4.21 1.86
C ARG A 233 -3.28 -3.67 0.87
N GLU A 234 -3.09 -2.45 0.35
CA GLU A 234 -3.99 -1.88 -0.65
C GLU A 234 -4.00 -2.72 -1.94
N TYR A 235 -2.81 -3.08 -2.46
CA TYR A 235 -2.70 -3.91 -3.65
C TYR A 235 -3.23 -5.33 -3.41
N GLY A 236 -2.81 -5.97 -2.31
CA GLY A 236 -3.25 -7.32 -1.98
C GLY A 236 -4.77 -7.43 -1.87
N ARG A 237 -5.44 -6.45 -1.25
CA ARG A 237 -6.90 -6.44 -1.12
C ARG A 237 -7.59 -6.19 -2.46
N ALA A 238 -7.10 -5.21 -3.22
CA ALA A 238 -7.71 -4.82 -4.48
C ALA A 238 -7.64 -5.92 -5.55
N PHE A 239 -6.51 -6.63 -5.63
CA PHE A 239 -6.25 -7.56 -6.74
C PHE A 239 -6.24 -9.04 -6.33
N HIS A 240 -6.06 -9.36 -5.04
CA HIS A 240 -5.85 -10.74 -4.58
C HIS A 240 -6.73 -11.16 -3.39
N GLY A 241 -7.54 -10.25 -2.83
CA GLY A 241 -8.40 -10.55 -1.67
C GLY A 241 -7.62 -10.96 -0.40
N ARG A 242 -6.35 -10.57 -0.26
CA ARG A 242 -5.47 -10.91 0.87
C ARG A 242 -4.66 -9.69 1.32
N ASP A 243 -4.18 -9.68 2.56
CA ASP A 243 -3.44 -8.55 3.13
C ASP A 243 -1.93 -8.59 2.85
N TYR A 244 -1.44 -9.64 2.18
CA TYR A 244 -0.02 -9.86 1.93
C TYR A 244 0.24 -10.33 0.50
N ILE A 245 1.25 -9.71 -0.11
CA ILE A 245 1.84 -10.11 -1.39
C ILE A 245 3.27 -9.55 -1.43
N LYS A 246 4.22 -10.27 -2.04
CA LYS A 246 5.60 -9.79 -2.15
C LYS A 246 5.68 -8.62 -3.13
N LEU A 247 6.51 -7.62 -2.84
CA LEU A 247 6.70 -6.48 -3.74
C LEU A 247 7.18 -6.92 -5.13
N THR A 248 8.08 -7.91 -5.19
CA THR A 248 8.54 -8.49 -6.47
C THR A 248 7.41 -9.11 -7.30
N GLU A 249 6.43 -9.75 -6.64
CA GLU A 249 5.25 -10.34 -7.29
C GLU A 249 4.31 -9.23 -7.80
N ALA A 250 3.96 -8.27 -6.94
CA ALA A 250 3.10 -7.14 -7.31
C ALA A 250 3.72 -6.27 -8.42
N ALA A 251 5.02 -5.98 -8.34
CA ALA A 251 5.76 -5.24 -9.36
C ALA A 251 5.80 -6.00 -10.69
N GLN A 252 6.01 -7.32 -10.66
CA GLN A 252 5.98 -8.16 -11.85
C GLN A 252 4.62 -8.15 -12.54
N GLU A 253 3.52 -8.19 -11.78
CA GLU A 253 2.16 -8.04 -12.32
C GLU A 253 1.95 -6.65 -12.96
N CYS A 254 2.61 -5.62 -12.43
CA CYS A 254 2.67 -4.29 -13.02
C CYS A 254 3.66 -4.17 -14.19
N SER A 255 4.26 -5.27 -14.65
CA SER A 255 5.31 -5.30 -15.69
C SER A 255 6.58 -4.51 -15.34
N TYR A 256 6.84 -4.32 -14.04
CA TYR A 256 8.03 -3.66 -13.50
C TYR A 256 9.01 -4.69 -12.93
N ARG A 257 10.22 -4.74 -13.49
CA ARG A 257 11.33 -5.57 -13.01
C ARG A 257 12.43 -4.67 -12.49
N TYR A 258 13.02 -5.05 -11.37
CA TYR A 258 14.03 -4.28 -10.67
C TYR A 258 14.90 -5.21 -9.82
N ASN A 259 15.99 -4.68 -9.26
CA ASN A 259 16.82 -5.39 -8.29
C ASN A 259 16.24 -5.16 -6.89
N ALA A 260 15.67 -6.20 -6.29
CA ALA A 260 15.11 -6.14 -4.93
C ALA A 260 16.20 -6.07 -3.86
N HIS A 261 15.81 -5.62 -2.66
CA HIS A 261 16.70 -5.40 -1.51
C HIS A 261 17.71 -4.28 -1.78
N ASP A 262 17.20 -3.22 -2.39
CA ASP A 262 17.85 -1.93 -2.58
C ASP A 262 16.77 -0.87 -2.36
N SER A 263 16.84 -0.14 -1.24
CA SER A 263 15.72 0.70 -0.84
C SER A 263 15.27 1.75 -1.86
N LEU A 264 16.17 2.27 -2.70
CA LEU A 264 15.78 3.18 -3.77
C LEU A 264 15.01 2.47 -4.88
N ALA A 265 15.46 1.27 -5.27
CA ALA A 265 14.77 0.45 -6.25
C ALA A 265 13.43 -0.08 -5.71
N ASP A 266 13.35 -0.45 -4.44
CA ASP A 266 12.12 -0.86 -3.74
C ASP A 266 11.14 0.32 -3.59
N CYS A 267 11.59 1.54 -3.30
CA CYS A 267 10.77 2.75 -3.37
C CYS A 267 10.13 2.92 -4.76
N ARG A 268 10.92 2.79 -5.82
CA ARG A 268 10.44 2.94 -7.21
C ARG A 268 9.44 1.84 -7.60
N ALA A 269 9.69 0.60 -7.19
CA ALA A 269 8.75 -0.49 -7.38
C ALA A 269 7.43 -0.24 -6.62
N THR A 270 7.53 0.24 -5.37
CA THR A 270 6.37 0.62 -4.54
C THR A 270 5.55 1.73 -5.20
N LEU A 271 6.19 2.76 -5.76
CA LEU A 271 5.50 3.82 -6.50
C LEU A 271 4.71 3.28 -7.69
N VAL A 272 5.29 2.35 -8.46
CA VAL A 272 4.60 1.73 -9.60
C VAL A 272 3.38 0.93 -9.13
N VAL A 273 3.53 0.13 -8.07
CA VAL A 273 2.43 -0.66 -7.50
C VAL A 273 1.34 0.24 -6.93
N GLN A 274 1.68 1.30 -6.21
CA GLN A 274 0.70 2.24 -5.68
C GLN A 274 -0.04 2.98 -6.81
N THR A 275 0.66 3.36 -7.88
CA THR A 275 0.02 3.96 -9.07
C THR A 275 -1.03 3.04 -9.68
N ARG A 276 -0.78 1.72 -9.67
CA ARG A 276 -1.76 0.72 -10.10
C ARG A 276 -2.98 0.66 -9.17
N VAL A 277 -2.77 0.73 -7.86
CA VAL A 277 -3.86 0.82 -6.86
C VAL A 277 -4.69 2.08 -7.08
N ASP A 278 -4.06 3.23 -7.28
CA ASP A 278 -4.75 4.51 -7.48
C ASP A 278 -5.67 4.48 -8.69
N ASN A 279 -5.16 4.01 -9.83
CA ASN A 279 -5.94 3.85 -11.06
C ASN A 279 -7.15 2.93 -10.86
N HIS A 280 -6.99 1.82 -10.13
CA HIS A 280 -8.08 0.91 -9.82
C HIS A 280 -9.15 1.55 -8.91
N ARG A 281 -8.71 2.30 -7.90
CA ARG A 281 -9.59 3.04 -6.98
C ARG A 281 -10.40 4.12 -7.69
N GLU A 282 -9.75 4.94 -8.52
CA GLU A 282 -10.41 5.99 -9.31
C GLU A 282 -11.49 5.44 -10.23
N ARG A 283 -11.21 4.31 -10.91
CA ARG A 283 -12.19 3.63 -11.76
C ARG A 283 -13.35 3.06 -10.98
N THR A 284 -13.09 2.44 -9.84
CA THR A 284 -14.14 1.87 -8.99
C THR A 284 -15.07 2.98 -8.49
N ALA A 285 -14.50 4.13 -8.09
CA ALA A 285 -15.28 5.32 -7.74
C ALA A 285 -16.08 5.87 -8.95
N ALA A 286 -15.49 5.91 -10.14
CA ALA A 286 -16.17 6.36 -11.35
C ALA A 286 -17.35 5.45 -11.76
N LYS A 287 -17.20 4.12 -11.62
CA LYS A 287 -18.28 3.15 -11.87
C LYS A 287 -19.46 3.36 -10.92
N ILE A 288 -19.18 3.49 -9.62
CA ILE A 288 -20.20 3.79 -8.60
C ILE A 288 -20.96 5.08 -8.95
N ASN A 289 -20.24 6.15 -9.29
CA ASN A 289 -20.87 7.42 -9.67
C ASN A 289 -21.68 7.33 -10.98
N SER A 290 -21.32 6.46 -11.91
CA SER A 290 -22.07 6.26 -13.16
C SER A 290 -23.34 5.43 -12.98
N ASP A 291 -23.34 4.49 -12.02
CA ASP A 291 -24.49 3.65 -11.70
C ASP A 291 -25.57 4.42 -10.92
N ASP A 292 -25.19 5.50 -10.22
CA ASP A 292 -26.10 6.42 -9.50
C ASP A 292 -26.78 7.48 -10.42
N VAL A 293 -26.40 7.57 -11.70
CA VAL A 293 -27.08 8.42 -12.68
C VAL A 293 -28.14 7.61 -13.43
N PRO A 294 -29.45 7.95 -13.36
CA PRO A 294 -30.47 7.26 -14.14
C PRO A 294 -30.22 7.47 -15.64
N THR A 295 -29.63 6.48 -16.31
CA THR A 295 -29.44 6.52 -17.75
C THR A 295 -30.80 6.42 -18.45
N PRO A 296 -31.15 7.34 -19.37
CA PRO A 296 -32.36 7.19 -20.16
C PRO A 296 -32.16 6.02 -21.12
N LYS A 297 -32.92 4.94 -20.92
CA LYS A 297 -32.92 3.75 -21.78
C LYS A 297 -33.09 4.16 -23.25
N SER A 298 -32.01 4.19 -24.02
CA SER A 298 -32.08 4.32 -25.47
C SER A 298 -32.61 2.99 -26.03
N LYS A 299 -33.81 3.02 -26.62
CA LYS A 299 -34.41 1.84 -27.27
C LYS A 299 -33.65 1.57 -28.57
N PRO A 300 -33.24 0.32 -28.88
CA PRO A 300 -32.70 0.00 -30.19
C PRO A 300 -33.75 0.23 -31.28
N LYS A 301 -33.29 0.77 -32.41
CA LYS A 301 -34.12 1.16 -33.56
C LYS A 301 -34.91 -0.05 -34.07
N LYS A 302 -36.25 0.00 -34.00
CA LYS A 302 -37.11 -1.09 -34.52
C LYS A 302 -37.02 -1.14 -36.05
N GLU A 303 -36.44 -2.21 -36.58
CA GLU A 303 -36.49 -2.51 -38.01
C GLU A 303 -37.92 -2.91 -38.43
N THR A 304 -38.32 -2.48 -39.62
CA THR A 304 -39.72 -2.63 -40.08
C THR A 304 -39.96 -4.00 -40.73
N PRO A 305 -41.20 -4.55 -40.69
CA PRO A 305 -41.54 -5.80 -41.38
C PRO A 305 -41.26 -5.79 -42.89
N ALA A 306 -41.27 -4.59 -43.50
CA ALA A 306 -40.94 -4.40 -44.91
C ALA A 306 -39.45 -4.67 -45.20
N GLN A 307 -38.55 -4.21 -44.32
CA GLN A 307 -37.11 -4.48 -44.44
C GLN A 307 -36.81 -5.98 -44.30
N ALA A 308 -37.41 -6.65 -43.31
CA ALA A 308 -37.24 -8.09 -43.13
C ALA A 308 -37.67 -8.91 -44.36
N ARG A 309 -38.75 -8.48 -45.06
CA ARG A 309 -39.20 -9.12 -46.31
C ARG A 309 -38.21 -8.91 -47.45
N ILE A 310 -37.65 -7.70 -47.61
CA ILE A 310 -36.65 -7.41 -48.64
C ILE A 310 -35.41 -8.27 -48.45
N TYR A 311 -34.89 -8.38 -47.22
CA TYR A 311 -33.74 -9.23 -46.92
C TYR A 311 -34.01 -10.72 -47.13
N THR A 312 -35.25 -11.17 -46.87
CA THR A 312 -35.66 -12.56 -47.15
C THR A 312 -35.64 -12.85 -48.65
N VAL A 313 -36.15 -11.93 -49.47
CA VAL A 313 -36.13 -12.10 -50.94
C VAL A 313 -34.70 -12.08 -51.47
N LEU A 314 -33.85 -11.15 -51.00
CA LEU A 314 -32.44 -11.07 -51.38
C LEU A 314 -31.67 -12.35 -51.02
N THR A 315 -31.96 -12.95 -49.86
CA THR A 315 -31.31 -14.21 -49.46
C THR A 315 -31.71 -15.38 -50.35
N TRP A 316 -32.98 -15.48 -50.78
CA TRP A 316 -33.40 -16.50 -51.74
C TRP A 316 -32.78 -16.32 -53.13
N ILE A 317 -32.65 -15.07 -53.60
CA ILE A 317 -31.97 -14.76 -54.86
C ILE A 317 -30.50 -15.19 -54.78
N LEU A 318 -29.82 -14.85 -53.68
CA LEU A 318 -28.41 -15.20 -53.49
C LEU A 318 -28.21 -16.72 -53.40
N LEU A 319 -29.11 -17.44 -52.71
CA LEU A 319 -29.09 -18.90 -52.63
C LEU A 319 -29.27 -19.54 -54.02
N PHE A 320 -30.22 -19.04 -54.83
CA PHE A 320 -30.44 -19.52 -56.19
C PHE A 320 -29.20 -19.30 -57.07
N LEU A 321 -28.60 -18.10 -57.02
CA LEU A 321 -27.36 -17.80 -57.72
C LEU A 321 -26.21 -18.73 -57.29
N CYS A 322 -26.12 -19.05 -56.00
CA CYS A 322 -25.12 -20.00 -55.49
C CYS A 322 -25.34 -21.41 -56.04
N VAL A 323 -26.59 -21.89 -56.13
CA VAL A 323 -26.91 -23.20 -56.71
C VAL A 323 -26.56 -23.25 -58.20
N VAL A 324 -26.87 -22.19 -58.95
CA VAL A 324 -26.48 -22.09 -60.36
C VAL A 324 -24.96 -22.09 -60.52
N LEU A 325 -24.24 -21.35 -59.67
CA LEU A 325 -22.78 -21.30 -59.69
C LEU A 325 -22.17 -22.68 -59.42
N VAL A 326 -22.67 -23.39 -58.41
CA VAL A 326 -22.24 -24.76 -58.07
C VAL A 326 -22.55 -25.74 -59.20
N ALA A 327 -23.71 -25.62 -59.87
CA ALA A 327 -24.04 -26.44 -61.03
C ALA A 327 -23.09 -26.20 -62.22
N THR A 328 -22.68 -24.94 -62.47
CA THR A 328 -21.71 -24.61 -63.52
C THR A 328 -20.29 -25.14 -63.23
N CYS A 329 -19.92 -25.31 -61.96
CA CYS A 329 -18.64 -25.89 -61.56
C CYS A 329 -18.49 -27.38 -61.92
N PHE A 330 -19.58 -28.11 -62.19
CA PHE A 330 -19.52 -29.50 -62.67
C PHE A 330 -19.16 -29.62 -64.16
N ALA A 331 -19.29 -28.55 -64.95
CA ALA A 331 -18.90 -28.51 -66.36
C ALA A 331 -17.48 -27.96 -66.59
N ALA A 332 -16.93 -27.20 -65.64
CA ALA A 332 -15.62 -26.55 -65.74
C ALA A 332 -14.96 -26.43 -64.34
N PRO A 333 -14.09 -27.39 -63.94
CA PRO A 333 -13.60 -27.50 -62.57
C PRO A 333 -12.66 -26.38 -62.09
N TYR A 334 -12.16 -25.51 -62.99
CA TYR A 334 -11.35 -24.34 -62.59
C TYR A 334 -12.17 -23.21 -61.92
N MET A 335 -13.50 -23.26 -61.97
CA MET A 335 -14.37 -22.26 -61.32
C MET A 335 -14.51 -22.47 -59.79
N LEU A 336 -13.93 -23.53 -59.23
CA LEU A 336 -13.95 -23.84 -57.79
C LEU A 336 -13.31 -22.73 -56.93
N ILE A 337 -12.34 -22.01 -57.49
CA ILE A 337 -11.60 -20.93 -56.80
C ILE A 337 -12.51 -19.73 -56.46
N ILE A 338 -13.53 -19.48 -57.28
CA ILE A 338 -14.49 -18.37 -57.09
C ILE A 338 -15.69 -18.82 -56.23
N ALA A 339 -16.04 -20.11 -56.28
CA ALA A 339 -17.19 -20.66 -55.56
C ALA A 339 -17.01 -20.69 -54.03
N ILE A 340 -15.80 -20.92 -53.52
CA ILE A 340 -15.54 -21.03 -52.08
C ILE A 340 -15.77 -19.70 -51.34
N PRO A 341 -15.22 -18.54 -51.79
CA PRO A 341 -15.53 -17.24 -51.18
C PRO A 341 -17.01 -16.88 -51.25
N ALA A 342 -17.68 -17.16 -52.38
CA ALA A 342 -19.10 -16.87 -52.55
C ALA A 342 -19.97 -17.66 -51.56
N CYS A 343 -19.66 -18.94 -51.32
CA CYS A 343 -20.35 -19.77 -50.33
C CYS A 343 -20.14 -19.27 -48.89
N LEU A 344 -18.95 -18.75 -48.54
CA LEU A 344 -18.69 -18.18 -47.22
C LEU A 344 -19.49 -16.89 -46.98
N VAL A 345 -19.57 -16.01 -47.98
CA VAL A 345 -20.42 -14.80 -47.92
C VAL A 345 -21.90 -15.19 -47.79
N CYS A 346 -22.37 -16.18 -48.54
CA CYS A 346 -23.75 -16.67 -48.44
C CYS A 346 -24.05 -17.25 -47.05
N ARG A 347 -23.11 -17.98 -46.45
CA ARG A 347 -23.25 -18.51 -45.08
C ARG A 347 -23.32 -17.39 -44.04
N ALA A 348 -22.51 -16.35 -44.17
CA ALA A 348 -22.55 -15.18 -43.30
C ALA A 348 -23.89 -14.43 -43.42
N CYS A 349 -24.37 -14.21 -44.66
CA CYS A 349 -25.67 -13.59 -44.91
C CYS A 349 -26.83 -14.43 -44.36
N PHE A 350 -26.78 -15.76 -44.48
CA PHE A 350 -27.81 -16.65 -43.93
C PHE A 350 -27.82 -16.64 -42.40
N SER A 351 -26.64 -16.65 -41.76
CA SER A 351 -26.53 -16.55 -40.30
C SER A 351 -27.14 -15.24 -39.79
N HIS A 352 -26.85 -14.13 -40.48
CA HIS A 352 -27.40 -12.83 -40.12
C HIS A 352 -28.92 -12.76 -40.35
N ALA A 353 -29.42 -13.32 -41.45
CA ALA A 353 -30.86 -13.40 -41.71
C ALA A 353 -31.61 -14.29 -40.70
N LYS A 354 -30.98 -15.37 -40.21
CA LYS A 354 -31.53 -16.24 -39.16
C LYS A 354 -31.66 -15.49 -37.83
N ASP A 355 -30.59 -14.81 -37.41
CA ASP A 355 -30.57 -13.98 -36.19
C ASP A 355 -31.63 -12.86 -36.25
N MET A 356 -31.79 -12.21 -37.40
CA MET A 356 -32.86 -11.24 -37.62
C MET A 356 -34.28 -11.84 -37.53
N ARG A 357 -34.47 -13.07 -38.01
CA ARG A 357 -35.78 -13.77 -37.96
C ARG A 357 -36.16 -14.18 -36.54
N GLU A 358 -35.17 -14.51 -35.71
CA GLU A 358 -35.32 -14.78 -34.28
C GLU A 358 -35.67 -13.49 -33.50
N ARG A 359 -35.01 -12.37 -33.82
CA ARG A 359 -35.28 -11.06 -33.20
C ARG A 359 -36.64 -10.45 -33.57
N THR A 360 -37.17 -10.76 -34.76
CA THR A 360 -38.45 -10.23 -35.25
C THR A 360 -39.66 -11.12 -34.95
N GLY A 361 -39.47 -12.26 -34.28
CA GLY A 361 -40.55 -13.15 -33.84
C GLY A 361 -41.29 -13.88 -34.98
N LEU A 362 -40.64 -14.04 -36.14
CA LEU A 362 -41.20 -14.73 -37.31
C LEU A 362 -40.95 -16.26 -37.29
N SER A 363 -40.43 -16.81 -36.19
CA SER A 363 -40.27 -18.25 -35.99
C SER A 363 -41.55 -18.89 -35.41
N LYS A 364 -41.97 -20.04 -35.95
CA LYS A 364 -43.08 -20.83 -35.38
C LYS A 364 -42.62 -21.47 -34.05
N PRO A 365 -43.48 -21.51 -33.01
CA PRO A 365 -43.09 -22.06 -31.72
C PRO A 365 -43.19 -23.59 -31.70
N SER A 366 -42.17 -24.27 -31.16
CA SER A 366 -42.28 -25.65 -30.68
C SER A 366 -42.28 -25.65 -29.15
N HIS A 367 -43.30 -26.28 -28.58
CA HIS A 367 -43.65 -26.30 -27.16
C HIS A 367 -42.81 -27.28 -26.31
N LYS A 368 -42.89 -27.01 -24.99
CA LYS A 368 -42.61 -27.83 -23.77
C LYS A 368 -41.28 -27.48 -23.10
N GLY A 369 -41.20 -27.17 -21.80
CA GLY A 369 -42.16 -27.14 -20.71
C GLY A 369 -41.47 -26.73 -19.40
N LYS A 370 -42.30 -26.33 -18.42
CA LYS A 370 -42.03 -25.84 -17.05
C LYS A 370 -40.96 -26.62 -16.26
N HIS A 371 -40.18 -25.94 -15.41
CA HIS A 371 -40.40 -25.93 -13.94
C HIS A 371 -39.47 -24.97 -13.19
N SER A 372 -39.99 -24.53 -12.05
CA SER A 372 -39.56 -23.51 -11.09
C SER A 372 -38.68 -24.05 -9.96
N GLY A 373 -37.78 -23.22 -9.42
CA GLY A 373 -37.19 -23.37 -8.08
C GLY A 373 -36.10 -22.32 -7.81
N PRO A 374 -36.09 -21.63 -6.64
CA PRO A 374 -35.13 -20.56 -6.35
C PRO A 374 -33.79 -21.15 -5.89
N GLN A 375 -32.71 -20.83 -6.60
CA GLN A 375 -31.35 -21.19 -6.18
C GLN A 375 -30.74 -20.07 -5.33
N HIS A 376 -30.21 -20.52 -4.19
CA HIS A 376 -29.28 -19.80 -3.33
C HIS A 376 -28.18 -19.12 -4.15
N THR A 377 -27.89 -17.86 -3.82
CA THR A 377 -26.76 -17.10 -4.34
C THR A 377 -25.47 -17.65 -3.75
N GLU A 378 -24.90 -18.66 -4.40
CA GLU A 378 -23.46 -18.94 -4.33
C GLU A 378 -22.69 -17.80 -5.01
N ASN A 379 -21.52 -17.52 -4.46
CA ASN A 379 -20.54 -16.53 -4.89
C ASN A 379 -20.51 -16.37 -6.42
N ALA A 380 -21.07 -15.25 -6.90
CA ALA A 380 -20.82 -14.83 -8.27
C ALA A 380 -19.31 -14.55 -8.41
N PRO A 381 -18.61 -15.15 -9.39
CA PRO A 381 -17.25 -14.72 -9.70
C PRO A 381 -17.30 -13.22 -10.04
N ALA A 382 -16.32 -12.46 -9.55
CA ALA A 382 -16.16 -11.06 -9.91
C ALA A 382 -16.33 -10.89 -11.43
N PRO A 383 -17.05 -9.86 -11.90
CA PRO A 383 -17.32 -9.69 -13.32
C PRO A 383 -16.00 -9.72 -14.09
N ALA A 384 -15.94 -10.60 -15.10
CA ALA A 384 -14.75 -10.72 -15.95
C ALA A 384 -14.41 -9.34 -16.51
N ILE A 385 -13.20 -8.84 -16.18
CA ILE A 385 -12.66 -7.61 -16.73
C ILE A 385 -12.74 -7.71 -18.24
N THR A 386 -13.37 -6.74 -18.90
CA THR A 386 -13.45 -6.75 -20.37
C THR A 386 -12.04 -6.65 -20.96
N THR A 387 -11.80 -7.26 -22.11
CA THR A 387 -10.47 -7.24 -22.76
C THR A 387 -9.95 -5.81 -22.96
N GLU A 388 -10.83 -4.87 -23.27
CA GLU A 388 -10.51 -3.44 -23.41
C GLU A 388 -10.09 -2.80 -22.07
N GLU A 389 -10.74 -3.13 -20.96
CA GLU A 389 -10.36 -2.64 -19.63
C GLU A 389 -8.98 -3.16 -19.23
N ALA A 390 -8.71 -4.45 -19.48
CA ALA A 390 -7.42 -5.07 -19.20
C ALA A 390 -6.30 -4.46 -20.05
N GLU A 391 -6.55 -4.17 -21.32
CA GLU A 391 -5.59 -3.49 -22.20
C GLU A 391 -5.32 -2.04 -21.79
N TYR A 392 -6.35 -1.30 -21.39
CA TYR A 392 -6.18 0.06 -20.88
C TYR A 392 -5.39 0.09 -19.57
N GLU A 393 -5.72 -0.81 -18.65
CA GLU A 393 -4.97 -1.04 -17.43
C GLU A 393 -3.49 -1.35 -17.70
N ARG A 394 -3.22 -2.19 -18.71
CA ARG A 394 -1.85 -2.51 -19.11
C ARG A 394 -1.14 -1.29 -19.67
N ARG A 395 -1.83 -0.42 -20.42
CA ARG A 395 -1.25 0.83 -20.96
C ARG A 395 -0.83 1.79 -19.85
N LEU A 396 -1.71 2.05 -18.87
CA LEU A 396 -1.38 2.92 -17.73
C LEU A 396 -0.19 2.38 -16.92
N ALA A 397 -0.14 1.07 -16.68
CA ALA A 397 0.98 0.43 -15.98
C ALA A 397 2.31 0.60 -16.74
N ILE A 398 2.27 0.49 -18.08
CA ILE A 398 3.44 0.73 -18.94
C ILE A 398 3.88 2.20 -18.86
N GLU A 399 2.95 3.15 -18.93
CA GLU A 399 3.27 4.58 -18.85
C GLU A 399 3.90 4.95 -17.51
N ALA A 400 3.33 4.47 -16.40
CA ALA A 400 3.88 4.64 -15.05
C ALA A 400 5.30 4.03 -14.95
N THR A 401 5.47 2.79 -15.44
CA THR A 401 6.77 2.13 -15.49
C THR A 401 7.80 2.92 -16.29
N GLN A 402 7.41 3.47 -17.44
CA GLN A 402 8.30 4.26 -18.28
C GLN A 402 8.68 5.59 -17.62
N ALA A 403 7.74 6.25 -16.93
CA ALA A 403 8.02 7.48 -16.20
C ALA A 403 9.05 7.24 -15.10
N VAL A 404 8.84 6.24 -14.25
CA VAL A 404 9.76 5.88 -13.17
C VAL A 404 11.14 5.45 -13.71
N ARG A 405 11.19 4.73 -14.84
CA ARG A 405 12.46 4.36 -15.47
C ARG A 405 13.23 5.56 -16.01
N ARG A 406 12.55 6.49 -16.68
CA ARG A 406 13.20 7.73 -17.15
C ARG A 406 13.78 8.51 -15.98
N GLU A 407 13.03 8.58 -14.87
CA GLU A 407 13.51 9.26 -13.67
C GLU A 407 14.69 8.52 -13.03
N ALA A 408 14.69 7.19 -13.05
CA ALA A 408 15.80 6.36 -12.61
C ALA A 408 17.07 6.52 -13.45
N GLU A 409 16.93 6.75 -14.75
CA GLU A 409 18.05 7.04 -15.65
C GLU A 409 18.64 8.44 -15.40
N LEU A 410 17.79 9.41 -15.05
CA LEU A 410 18.21 10.77 -14.67
C LEU A 410 18.86 10.83 -13.29
N ASN A 411 18.40 9.99 -12.37
CA ASN A 411 18.85 9.91 -10.98
C ASN A 411 19.31 8.47 -10.68
N PRO A 412 20.49 8.06 -11.20
CA PRO A 412 21.01 6.73 -10.93
C PRO A 412 21.33 6.56 -9.44
N PRO A 413 21.22 5.34 -8.89
CA PRO A 413 21.62 5.07 -7.51
C PRO A 413 23.07 5.46 -7.29
N ALA A 414 23.41 5.90 -6.07
CA ALA A 414 24.79 6.15 -5.69
C ALA A 414 25.64 4.89 -5.97
N PRO A 415 26.89 5.03 -6.47
CA PRO A 415 27.73 3.88 -6.76
C PRO A 415 27.93 3.06 -5.48
N SER A 416 27.35 1.86 -5.46
CA SER A 416 27.57 0.88 -4.41
C SER A 416 29.08 0.60 -4.32
N ALA A 417 29.62 0.47 -3.10
CA ALA A 417 30.99 0.00 -2.92
C ALA A 417 31.20 -1.30 -3.73
N PRO A 418 32.38 -1.52 -4.34
CA PRO A 418 32.62 -2.69 -5.17
C PRO A 418 32.24 -3.97 -4.42
N ILE A 419 31.39 -4.78 -5.05
CA ILE A 419 30.97 -6.07 -4.50
C ILE A 419 32.21 -6.95 -4.35
N PRO A 420 32.60 -7.40 -3.14
CA PRO A 420 33.60 -8.45 -3.00
C PRO A 420 33.06 -9.68 -3.71
N ALA A 421 33.85 -10.27 -4.62
CA ALA A 421 33.46 -11.47 -5.35
C ALA A 421 32.94 -12.54 -4.37
N VAL A 422 31.71 -12.99 -4.58
CA VAL A 422 31.14 -14.10 -3.81
C VAL A 422 31.99 -15.35 -4.10
N PRO A 423 32.57 -16.02 -3.10
CA PRO A 423 33.22 -17.30 -3.33
C PRO A 423 32.18 -18.27 -3.87
N HIS A 424 32.48 -18.88 -5.03
CA HIS A 424 31.65 -19.88 -5.66
C HIS A 424 31.51 -21.07 -4.70
N VAL A 425 30.37 -21.19 -4.02
CA VAL A 425 30.01 -22.42 -3.31
C VAL A 425 29.39 -23.34 -4.37
N PRO A 426 29.91 -24.56 -4.59
CA PRO A 426 29.31 -25.48 -5.53
C PRO A 426 27.94 -25.93 -5.01
N GLU A 427 26.93 -25.86 -5.87
CA GLU A 427 25.63 -26.48 -5.61
C GLU A 427 25.82 -27.99 -5.49
N HIS A 428 25.63 -28.53 -4.30
CA HIS A 428 25.33 -29.94 -4.14
C HIS A 428 23.89 -30.09 -3.66
N GLU A 429 23.11 -30.74 -4.51
CA GLU A 429 21.77 -31.26 -4.23
C GLU A 429 21.74 -32.01 -2.90
N THR A 430 20.83 -31.63 -2.02
CA THR A 430 19.97 -32.58 -1.30
C THR A 430 18.65 -31.91 -0.97
N ALA A 431 17.59 -32.39 -1.63
CA ALA A 431 16.25 -32.35 -1.07
C ALA A 431 16.24 -33.10 0.27
N VAL A 432 15.46 -32.62 1.25
CA VAL A 432 14.59 -33.40 2.15
C VAL A 432 14.09 -32.51 3.32
N ASN A 433 12.76 -32.40 3.35
CA ASN A 433 11.83 -32.28 4.49
C ASN A 433 11.92 -31.17 5.56
N ALA A 434 10.81 -30.43 5.60
CA ALA A 434 9.83 -30.35 6.69
C ALA A 434 10.25 -29.80 8.06
N ASP A 435 9.40 -28.86 8.50
CA ASP A 435 9.13 -28.42 9.86
C ASP A 435 10.27 -27.82 10.66
N LEU A 436 10.16 -26.52 10.90
CA LEU A 436 10.68 -25.91 12.13
C LEU A 436 9.59 -25.04 12.79
N PRO A 437 9.58 -25.02 14.13
CA PRO A 437 8.48 -24.56 14.98
C PRO A 437 8.27 -23.04 15.01
#